data_AF-A0A662JY23-F1
#
_entry.id   AF-A0A662JY23-F1
#
_cell.length_a   1.000
_cell.length_b   1.000
_cell.length_c   1.000
_cell.angle_alpha   90.00
_cell.angle_beta   90.00
_cell.angle_gamma   90.00
#
_symmetry.space_group_name_H-M   'P 1'
#
loop_
_entity.id
_entity.type
_entity.pdbx_description
1 polymer ?
#
loop_
_entity_poly.entity_id
_entity_poly.type
_entity_poly.pdbx_seq_one_letter_code
_entity_poly.pdbx_strand_id
1 'polypeptide(L)'
;MNAVRNRGIICLTVTLIMLSVVNFSGCLNSETTNTWAFKAIQIDKLQSLGLDGTGVVIGVIDTGVYRDHVEFDKNTFIVWRDYVKDAKQPYDDNGHGTHIMGILFSKGSISGPISGYHLKGVCPNARAVVVKAVSELGEADDKDVAAAIDFCVAQGADIILLSLAKNPETINVGERTQQSCEDALKKGVFIVAPAGDDGKAD
;
A
#
# COMPACT_ATOMS: atom_id res chain seq x y z
N MET A 1 21.58 -55.05 -27.23
CA MET A 1 20.53 -55.03 -26.19
C MET A 1 20.75 -54.03 -25.04
N ASN A 2 21.93 -53.37 -24.91
CA ASN A 2 22.21 -52.47 -23.78
C ASN A 2 21.77 -51.01 -23.97
N ALA A 3 21.59 -50.53 -25.21
CA ALA A 3 21.25 -49.12 -25.48
C ALA A 3 19.78 -48.76 -25.20
N VAL A 4 18.85 -49.72 -25.39
CA VAL A 4 17.40 -49.50 -25.15
C VAL A 4 17.08 -49.51 -23.65
N ARG A 5 17.79 -50.33 -22.86
CA ARG A 5 17.63 -50.42 -21.40
C ARG A 5 18.07 -49.13 -20.69
N ASN A 6 19.12 -48.46 -21.16
CA ASN A 6 19.57 -47.17 -20.61
C ASN A 6 18.62 -46.02 -20.93
N ARG A 7 17.94 -46.02 -22.08
CA ARG A 7 16.99 -44.95 -22.44
C ARG A 7 15.73 -44.96 -21.57
N GLY A 8 15.23 -46.13 -21.19
CA GLY A 8 14.09 -46.26 -20.28
C GLY A 8 14.40 -45.77 -18.86
N ILE A 9 15.61 -46.07 -18.35
CA ILE A 9 16.06 -45.66 -17.01
C ILE A 9 16.27 -44.14 -16.94
N ILE A 10 16.87 -43.53 -17.97
CA ILE A 10 17.10 -42.08 -18.03
C ILE A 10 15.77 -41.31 -18.15
N CYS A 11 14.81 -41.82 -18.91
CA CYS A 11 13.49 -41.18 -19.03
C CYS A 11 12.75 -41.23 -17.68
N LEU A 12 12.75 -42.39 -17.01
CA LEU A 12 12.08 -42.58 -15.73
C LEU A 12 12.69 -41.71 -14.61
N THR A 13 14.01 -41.55 -14.57
CA THR A 13 14.68 -40.68 -13.59
C THR A 13 14.41 -39.21 -13.85
N VAL A 14 14.40 -38.76 -15.11
CA VAL A 14 14.05 -37.36 -15.45
C VAL A 14 12.58 -37.06 -15.12
N THR A 15 11.66 -37.99 -15.37
CA THR A 15 10.25 -37.82 -14.99
C THR A 15 10.07 -37.81 -13.47
N LEU A 16 10.76 -38.66 -12.71
CA LEU A 16 10.73 -38.63 -11.24
C LEU A 16 11.30 -37.35 -10.66
N ILE A 17 12.40 -36.83 -11.23
CA ILE A 17 13.00 -35.56 -10.80
C ILE A 17 12.02 -34.41 -11.09
N MET A 18 11.45 -34.34 -12.30
CA MET A 18 10.42 -33.35 -12.61
C MET A 18 9.24 -33.43 -11.64
N LEU A 19 8.70 -34.63 -11.37
CA LEU A 19 7.60 -34.84 -10.42
C LEU A 19 7.98 -34.44 -8.99
N SER A 20 9.22 -34.68 -8.56
CA SER A 20 9.70 -34.23 -7.25
C SER A 20 9.84 -32.72 -7.16
N VAL A 21 10.24 -32.03 -8.24
CA VAL A 21 10.34 -30.57 -8.27
C VAL A 21 8.95 -29.93 -8.18
N VAL A 22 7.93 -30.49 -8.87
CA VAL A 22 6.54 -29.98 -8.75
C VAL A 22 5.95 -30.22 -7.36
N ASN A 23 6.26 -31.36 -6.73
CA ASN A 23 5.81 -31.65 -5.36
C ASN A 23 6.57 -30.81 -4.31
N PHE A 24 7.82 -30.42 -4.58
CA PHE A 24 8.60 -29.54 -3.69
C PHE A 24 8.14 -28.07 -3.80
N SER A 25 7.67 -27.64 -4.97
CA SER A 25 7.02 -26.32 -5.14
C SER A 25 5.74 -26.18 -4.29
N GLY A 26 5.04 -27.28 -4.02
CA GLY A 26 3.86 -27.29 -3.13
C GLY A 26 4.18 -27.20 -1.63
N CYS A 27 5.43 -27.43 -1.22
CA CYS A 27 5.88 -27.28 0.18
C CYS A 27 6.48 -25.90 0.48
N LEU A 28 6.74 -25.08 -0.54
CA LEU A 28 7.09 -23.68 -0.39
C LEU A 28 5.78 -22.88 -0.31
N ASN A 29 5.08 -23.00 0.82
CA ASN A 29 4.05 -22.01 1.14
C ASN A 29 4.74 -20.65 1.17
N SER A 30 4.46 -19.79 0.20
CA SER A 30 4.78 -18.37 0.29
C SER A 30 3.83 -17.75 1.31
N GLU A 31 3.99 -18.09 2.60
CA GLU A 31 3.34 -17.32 3.64
C GLU A 31 3.84 -15.88 3.49
N THR A 32 2.90 -14.95 3.36
CA THR A 32 3.26 -13.54 3.36
C THR A 32 3.94 -13.22 4.69
N THR A 33 5.03 -12.47 4.64
CA THR A 33 5.84 -12.18 5.83
C THR A 33 5.05 -11.39 6.87
N ASN A 34 4.02 -10.66 6.44
CA ASN A 34 3.08 -9.95 7.30
C ASN A 34 1.82 -10.74 7.67
N THR A 35 1.79 -12.07 7.52
CA THR A 35 0.64 -12.92 7.91
C THR A 35 0.25 -12.75 9.38
N TRP A 36 1.20 -12.50 10.28
CA TRP A 36 0.92 -12.30 11.71
C TRP A 36 -0.05 -11.12 11.93
N ALA A 37 0.17 -10.00 11.24
CA ALA A 37 -0.66 -8.81 11.35
C ALA A 37 -2.05 -9.11 10.78
N PHE A 38 -2.10 -9.77 9.62
CA PHE A 38 -3.34 -10.09 8.94
C PHE A 38 -4.22 -11.01 9.78
N LYS A 39 -3.63 -12.03 10.41
CA LYS A 39 -4.33 -12.94 11.33
C LYS A 39 -4.83 -12.21 12.58
N ALA A 40 -4.01 -11.31 13.14
CA ALA A 40 -4.37 -10.55 14.35
C ALA A 40 -5.58 -9.64 14.15
N ILE A 41 -5.67 -8.97 12.99
CA ILE A 41 -6.80 -8.08 12.64
C ILE A 41 -7.78 -8.68 11.61
N GLN A 42 -7.69 -9.99 11.37
CA GLN A 42 -8.58 -10.78 10.49
C GLN A 42 -8.70 -10.30 9.03
N ILE A 43 -7.69 -9.60 8.51
CA ILE A 43 -7.66 -9.15 7.10
C ILE A 43 -7.59 -10.33 6.14
N ASP A 44 -6.88 -11.41 6.51
CA ASP A 44 -6.83 -12.65 5.73
C ASP A 44 -8.22 -13.24 5.50
N LYS A 45 -9.06 -13.24 6.54
CA LYS A 45 -10.45 -13.69 6.46
C LYS A 45 -11.29 -12.78 5.58
N LEU A 46 -11.20 -11.45 5.76
CA LEU A 46 -11.96 -10.50 4.93
C LEU A 46 -11.61 -10.63 3.45
N GLN A 47 -10.32 -10.70 3.12
CA GLN A 47 -9.87 -10.89 1.74
C GLN A 47 -10.31 -12.25 1.17
N SER A 48 -10.35 -13.31 1.99
CA SER A 48 -10.87 -14.62 1.57
C SER A 48 -12.36 -14.60 1.18
N LEU A 49 -13.11 -13.64 1.73
CA LEU A 49 -14.52 -13.39 1.39
C LEU A 49 -14.69 -12.45 0.18
N GLY A 50 -13.59 -12.03 -0.47
CA GLY A 50 -13.61 -11.07 -1.57
C GLY A 50 -13.66 -9.61 -1.14
N LEU A 51 -13.46 -9.31 0.14
CA LEU A 51 -13.37 -7.94 0.66
C LEU A 51 -11.92 -7.47 0.65
N ASP A 52 -11.46 -6.99 -0.52
CA ASP A 52 -10.06 -6.63 -0.78
C ASP A 52 -9.87 -5.17 -1.22
N GLY A 53 -10.90 -4.35 -1.02
CA GLY A 53 -10.93 -2.93 -1.40
C GLY A 53 -11.47 -2.67 -2.80
N THR A 54 -11.86 -3.69 -3.57
CA THR A 54 -12.49 -3.50 -4.89
C THR A 54 -13.67 -2.52 -4.80
N GLY A 55 -13.64 -1.48 -5.64
CA GLY A 55 -14.67 -0.44 -5.70
C GLY A 55 -14.50 0.72 -4.73
N VAL A 56 -13.50 0.68 -3.84
CA VAL A 56 -13.19 1.75 -2.87
C VAL A 56 -12.10 2.66 -3.41
N VAL A 57 -12.28 3.97 -3.24
CA VAL A 57 -11.28 5.00 -3.52
C VAL A 57 -10.75 5.57 -2.20
N ILE A 58 -9.44 5.54 -2.03
CA ILE A 58 -8.76 6.06 -0.84
C ILE A 58 -7.93 7.29 -1.24
N GLY A 59 -8.21 8.43 -0.61
CA GLY A 59 -7.32 9.58 -0.63
C GLY A 59 -6.17 9.37 0.35
N VAL A 60 -4.93 9.41 -0.12
CA VAL A 60 -3.75 9.28 0.75
C VAL A 60 -2.97 10.57 0.70
N ILE A 61 -2.89 11.26 1.84
CA ILE A 61 -2.21 12.54 2.01
C ILE A 61 -0.92 12.29 2.80
N ASP A 62 0.22 12.42 2.13
CA ASP A 62 1.54 12.01 2.67
C ASP A 62 2.71 12.73 1.94
N THR A 63 3.91 12.16 1.96
CA THR A 63 5.13 12.61 1.27
C THR A 63 5.16 12.21 -0.21
N GLY A 64 4.13 11.51 -0.70
CA GLY A 64 3.98 11.12 -2.10
C GLY A 64 4.05 9.61 -2.31
N VAL A 65 4.47 9.18 -3.50
CA VAL A 65 4.62 7.75 -3.82
C VAL A 65 5.67 7.50 -4.90
N TYR A 66 6.49 6.46 -4.71
CA TYR A 66 7.22 5.82 -5.79
C TYR A 66 6.30 4.84 -6.54
N ARG A 67 5.54 5.38 -7.50
CA ARG A 67 4.51 4.63 -8.26
C ARG A 67 5.05 3.41 -9.02
N ASP A 68 6.31 3.44 -9.43
CA ASP A 68 6.93 2.39 -10.25
C ASP A 68 7.52 1.23 -9.43
N HIS A 69 7.26 1.19 -8.11
CA HIS A 69 7.68 0.07 -7.26
C HIS A 69 7.07 -1.25 -7.74
N VAL A 70 7.88 -2.32 -7.75
CA VAL A 70 7.52 -3.63 -8.33
C VAL A 70 6.30 -4.30 -7.66
N GLU A 71 6.04 -3.97 -6.40
CA GLU A 71 4.89 -4.50 -5.64
C GLU A 71 3.56 -3.78 -5.94
N PHE A 72 3.58 -2.66 -6.69
CA PHE A 72 2.38 -1.91 -7.01
C PHE A 72 1.85 -2.21 -8.41
N ASP A 73 0.53 -2.24 -8.52
CA ASP A 73 -0.14 -2.06 -9.81
C ASP A 73 -0.23 -0.57 -10.12
N LYS A 74 0.30 -0.17 -11.28
CA LYS A 74 0.29 1.23 -11.71
C LYS A 74 -1.13 1.79 -11.87
N ASN A 75 -2.13 0.93 -12.06
CA ASN A 75 -3.54 1.32 -12.18
C ASN A 75 -4.18 1.66 -10.82
N THR A 76 -3.54 1.28 -9.70
CA THR A 76 -4.00 1.67 -8.36
C THR A 76 -4.01 3.19 -8.22
N PHE A 77 -2.98 3.87 -8.70
CA PHE A 77 -2.82 5.32 -8.55
C PHE A 77 -3.51 6.06 -9.70
N ILE A 78 -4.71 6.56 -9.44
CA ILE A 78 -5.61 7.12 -10.45
C ILE A 78 -5.49 8.63 -10.60
N VAL A 79 -5.08 9.31 -9.53
CA VAL A 79 -4.96 10.77 -9.47
C VAL A 79 -3.72 11.11 -8.66
N TRP A 80 -3.02 12.17 -9.06
CA TRP A 80 -1.87 12.73 -8.38
C TRP A 80 -2.03 14.24 -8.21
N ARG A 81 -1.68 14.74 -7.02
CA ARG A 81 -1.53 16.16 -6.75
C ARG A 81 -0.36 16.40 -5.81
N ASP A 82 0.41 17.44 -6.09
CA ASP A 82 1.51 17.88 -5.25
C ASP A 82 1.26 19.33 -4.81
N TYR A 83 1.11 19.54 -3.51
CA TYR A 83 0.99 20.86 -2.90
C TYR A 83 2.33 21.41 -2.41
N VAL A 84 3.40 20.62 -2.42
CA VAL A 84 4.73 21.03 -1.96
C VAL A 84 5.53 21.68 -3.09
N LYS A 85 5.65 21.01 -4.26
CA LYS A 85 6.46 21.51 -5.39
C LYS A 85 5.65 21.68 -6.70
N ASP A 86 4.34 21.43 -6.69
CA ASP A 86 3.44 21.39 -7.87
C ASP A 86 3.94 20.47 -9.02
N ALA A 87 4.69 19.42 -8.68
CA ALA A 87 5.19 18.47 -9.66
C ALA A 87 4.05 17.72 -10.34
N LYS A 88 4.19 17.51 -11.66
CA LYS A 88 3.17 16.83 -12.48
C LYS A 88 3.25 15.31 -12.42
N GLN A 89 4.40 14.76 -12.04
CA GLN A 89 4.61 13.32 -11.93
C GLN A 89 4.69 12.90 -10.46
N PRO A 90 4.12 11.74 -10.08
CA PRO A 90 4.28 11.18 -8.74
C PRO A 90 5.74 10.93 -8.39
N TYR A 91 6.11 11.31 -7.18
CA TYR A 91 7.41 11.04 -6.60
C TYR A 91 7.29 10.96 -5.08
N ASP A 92 8.30 10.42 -4.43
CA ASP A 92 8.45 10.43 -2.98
C ASP A 92 9.93 10.60 -2.65
N ASP A 93 10.28 11.76 -2.11
CA ASP A 93 11.63 12.15 -1.71
C ASP A 93 11.90 11.92 -0.22
N ASN A 94 10.95 11.34 0.52
CA ASN A 94 11.10 10.93 1.92
C ASN A 94 11.00 9.40 2.09
N GLY A 95 10.04 8.77 1.43
CA GLY A 95 9.79 7.33 1.48
C GLY A 95 8.64 6.92 2.42
N HIS A 96 8.20 7.79 3.33
CA HIS A 96 7.10 7.52 4.25
C HIS A 96 5.79 7.21 3.49
N GLY A 97 5.41 8.02 2.52
CA GLY A 97 4.20 7.79 1.71
C GLY A 97 4.26 6.48 0.94
N THR A 98 5.40 6.15 0.33
CA THR A 98 5.60 4.86 -0.36
C THR A 98 5.45 3.68 0.60
N HIS A 99 5.93 3.80 1.84
CA HIS A 99 5.76 2.76 2.86
C HIS A 99 4.29 2.57 3.24
N ILE A 100 3.53 3.66 3.43
CA ILE A 100 2.08 3.62 3.67
C ILE A 100 1.33 2.99 2.49
N MET A 101 1.69 3.33 1.25
CA MET A 101 1.13 2.71 0.05
C MET A 101 1.41 1.20 0.00
N GLY A 102 2.57 0.76 0.49
CA GLY A 102 2.92 -0.66 0.67
C GLY A 102 1.93 -1.39 1.57
N ILE A 103 1.63 -0.82 2.73
CA ILE A 103 0.69 -1.38 3.72
C ILE A 103 -0.72 -1.53 3.11
N LEU A 104 -1.15 -0.57 2.30
CA LEU A 104 -2.49 -0.58 1.72
C LEU A 104 -2.60 -1.44 0.45
N PHE A 105 -1.71 -1.20 -0.52
CA PHE A 105 -1.95 -1.57 -1.92
C PHE A 105 -0.99 -2.62 -2.47
N SER A 106 0.00 -3.09 -1.71
CA SER A 106 0.94 -4.09 -2.20
C SER A 106 0.21 -5.32 -2.75
N LYS A 107 0.54 -5.73 -3.97
CA LYS A 107 -0.04 -6.93 -4.59
C LYS A 107 0.55 -8.22 -4.02
N GLY A 108 1.64 -8.15 -3.26
CA GLY A 108 2.34 -9.31 -2.70
C GLY A 108 2.85 -10.28 -3.77
N SER A 109 3.02 -9.80 -5.00
CA SER A 109 3.17 -10.63 -6.19
C SER A 109 4.61 -10.68 -6.72
N ILE A 110 5.51 -9.76 -6.32
CA ILE A 110 6.80 -9.54 -6.98
C ILE A 110 7.92 -9.13 -5.99
N SER A 111 7.95 -9.70 -4.79
CA SER A 111 9.24 -10.00 -4.16
C SER A 111 9.65 -11.37 -4.66
N GLY A 112 10.43 -11.39 -5.75
CA GLY A 112 10.84 -12.60 -6.44
C GLY A 112 11.54 -13.64 -5.55
N PRO A 113 11.85 -14.84 -6.10
CA PRO A 113 12.43 -15.99 -5.39
C PRO A 113 13.79 -15.76 -4.70
N ILE A 114 14.30 -14.52 -4.67
CA ILE A 114 15.64 -14.15 -4.18
C ILE A 114 15.58 -13.53 -2.76
N SER A 115 14.45 -12.94 -2.33
CA SER A 115 14.33 -12.33 -0.99
C SER A 115 13.35 -13.02 -0.04
N GLY A 116 12.43 -13.86 -0.53
CA GLY A 116 11.51 -14.63 0.33
C GLY A 116 10.50 -13.81 1.13
N TYR A 117 10.39 -12.50 0.89
CA TYR A 117 9.51 -11.60 1.64
C TYR A 117 8.29 -11.17 0.82
N HIS A 118 7.17 -11.89 0.93
CA HIS A 118 5.92 -11.52 0.28
C HIS A 118 5.12 -10.60 1.22
N LEU A 119 4.93 -9.32 0.86
CA LEU A 119 4.13 -8.38 1.65
C LEU A 119 2.84 -8.08 0.91
N LYS A 120 1.69 -8.47 1.49
CA LYS A 120 0.39 -8.17 0.90
C LYS A 120 -0.20 -6.91 1.54
N GLY A 121 -0.82 -6.06 0.75
CA GLY A 121 -1.56 -4.90 1.22
C GLY A 121 -2.91 -5.26 1.83
N VAL A 122 -3.44 -4.37 2.66
CA VAL A 122 -4.76 -4.53 3.31
C VAL A 122 -5.90 -4.48 2.29
N CYS A 123 -5.82 -3.58 1.32
CA CYS A 123 -6.83 -3.34 0.28
C CYS A 123 -6.18 -3.30 -1.10
N PRO A 124 -5.58 -4.41 -1.57
CA PRO A 124 -4.75 -4.43 -2.77
C PRO A 124 -5.50 -3.99 -4.04
N ASN A 125 -6.84 -4.07 -4.07
CA ASN A 125 -7.66 -3.73 -5.23
C ASN A 125 -8.45 -2.41 -5.10
N ALA A 126 -8.24 -1.66 -4.01
CA ALA A 126 -8.70 -0.28 -3.93
C ALA A 126 -7.90 0.63 -4.88
N ARG A 127 -8.45 1.81 -5.18
CA ARG A 127 -7.78 2.84 -5.98
C ARG A 127 -7.35 4.00 -5.09
N ALA A 128 -6.29 4.70 -5.49
CA ALA A 128 -5.67 5.76 -4.70
C ALA A 128 -5.72 7.11 -5.41
N VAL A 129 -6.27 8.12 -4.73
CA VAL A 129 -5.99 9.53 -5.00
C VAL A 129 -4.78 9.90 -4.16
N VAL A 130 -3.64 10.13 -4.81
CA VAL A 130 -2.39 10.39 -4.10
C VAL A 130 -2.14 11.88 -4.03
N VAL A 131 -1.96 12.40 -2.83
CA VAL A 131 -1.68 13.81 -2.60
C VAL A 131 -0.42 13.97 -1.77
N LYS A 132 0.59 14.61 -2.34
CA LYS A 132 1.75 15.07 -1.58
C LYS A 132 1.43 16.41 -0.93
N ALA A 133 1.29 16.41 0.39
CA ALA A 133 1.15 17.62 1.21
C ALA A 133 2.24 17.72 2.28
N VAL A 134 3.17 16.76 2.29
CA VAL A 134 4.27 16.66 3.25
C VAL A 134 5.61 16.75 2.52
N SER A 135 6.51 17.59 3.02
CA SER A 135 7.83 17.83 2.46
C SER A 135 8.76 16.62 2.63
N GLU A 136 9.92 16.66 1.98
CA GLU A 136 10.99 15.66 2.16
C GLU A 136 11.49 15.55 3.61
N LEU A 137 11.31 16.62 4.39
CA LEU A 137 11.69 16.70 5.81
C LEU A 137 10.55 16.32 6.76
N GLY A 138 9.40 15.89 6.24
CA GLY A 138 8.23 15.59 7.07
C GLY A 138 7.45 16.83 7.50
N GLU A 139 7.58 17.94 6.78
CA GLU A 139 6.91 19.20 7.13
C GLU A 139 5.59 19.37 6.39
N ALA A 140 4.58 19.95 7.04
CA ALA A 140 3.28 20.20 6.43
C ALA A 140 2.63 21.48 6.96
N ASP A 141 1.95 22.20 6.07
CA ASP A 141 1.24 23.44 6.39
C ASP A 141 -0.28 23.26 6.36
N ASP A 142 -0.97 23.87 7.33
CA ASP A 142 -2.41 23.73 7.56
C ASP A 142 -3.24 24.04 6.31
N LYS A 143 -2.82 25.05 5.54
CA LYS A 143 -3.47 25.45 4.30
C LYS A 143 -3.36 24.37 3.21
N ASP A 144 -2.20 23.74 3.09
CA ASP A 144 -1.93 22.75 2.04
C ASP A 144 -2.54 21.39 2.41
N VAL A 145 -2.54 21.03 3.69
CA VAL A 145 -3.24 19.85 4.22
C VAL A 145 -4.76 19.99 4.03
N ALA A 146 -5.34 21.14 4.38
CA ALA A 146 -6.76 21.44 4.13
C ALA A 146 -7.12 21.30 2.65
N ALA A 147 -6.32 21.93 1.77
CA ALA A 147 -6.54 21.83 0.32
C ALA A 147 -6.41 20.40 -0.21
N ALA A 148 -5.51 19.59 0.36
CA ALA A 148 -5.35 18.18 0.03
C ALA A 148 -6.59 17.35 0.41
N ILE A 149 -7.18 17.60 1.58
CA ILE A 149 -8.43 16.94 2.01
C ILE A 149 -9.56 17.28 1.04
N ASP A 150 -9.77 18.57 0.76
CA ASP A 150 -10.80 19.03 -0.16
C ASP A 150 -10.63 18.44 -1.56
N PHE A 151 -9.38 18.34 -2.03
CA PHE A 151 -9.05 17.71 -3.30
C PHE A 151 -9.44 16.23 -3.31
N CYS A 152 -9.08 15.46 -2.27
CA CYS A 152 -9.47 14.05 -2.17
C CYS A 152 -11.00 13.86 -2.22
N VAL A 153 -11.75 14.69 -1.50
CA VAL A 153 -13.22 14.70 -1.55
C VAL A 153 -13.73 14.99 -2.96
N ALA A 154 -13.16 16.02 -3.63
CA ALA A 154 -13.56 16.38 -4.99
C ALA A 154 -13.24 15.29 -6.03
N GLN A 155 -12.23 14.46 -5.78
CA GLN A 155 -11.89 13.29 -6.61
C GLN A 155 -12.71 12.04 -6.28
N GLY A 156 -13.65 12.12 -5.34
CA GLY A 156 -14.55 11.02 -4.99
C GLY A 156 -13.89 9.97 -4.10
N ALA A 157 -13.01 10.36 -3.18
CA ALA A 157 -12.51 9.45 -2.15
C ALA A 157 -13.64 9.04 -1.19
N ASP A 158 -13.73 7.76 -0.87
CA ASP A 158 -14.63 7.21 0.16
C ASP A 158 -13.98 7.30 1.55
N ILE A 159 -12.65 7.18 1.59
CA ILE A 159 -11.82 7.23 2.80
C ILE A 159 -10.64 8.16 2.52
N ILE A 160 -10.26 8.99 3.48
CA ILE A 160 -9.03 9.76 3.45
C ILE A 160 -8.14 9.27 4.60
N LEU A 161 -6.97 8.75 4.23
CA LEU A 161 -5.88 8.50 5.14
C LEU A 161 -5.01 9.76 5.22
N LEU A 162 -5.14 10.47 6.33
CA LEU A 162 -4.34 11.62 6.68
C LEU A 162 -3.17 11.15 7.54
N SER A 163 -2.08 10.72 6.90
CA SER A 163 -0.96 10.10 7.62
C SER A 163 0.02 11.14 8.16
N LEU A 164 -0.52 12.01 9.03
CA LEU A 164 0.19 13.10 9.69
C LEU A 164 0.03 12.93 11.20
N ALA A 165 1.14 12.94 11.93
CA ALA A 165 1.12 13.13 13.37
C ALA A 165 1.45 14.60 13.68
N LYS A 166 0.77 15.21 14.64
CA LYS A 166 1.05 16.59 15.03
C LYS A 166 2.46 16.67 15.63
N ASN A 167 3.37 17.32 14.93
CA ASN A 167 4.66 17.72 15.47
C ASN A 167 4.75 19.25 15.36
N PRO A 168 4.67 20.01 16.46
CA PRO A 168 4.66 21.48 16.39
C PRO A 168 5.92 22.09 15.76
N GLU A 169 7.01 21.33 15.61
CA GLU A 169 8.24 21.79 14.94
C GLU A 169 8.18 21.64 13.41
N THR A 170 7.41 20.69 12.88
CA THR A 170 7.42 20.34 11.45
C THR A 170 6.03 20.29 10.81
N ILE A 171 4.99 19.90 11.55
CA ILE A 171 3.62 19.72 11.07
C ILE A 171 2.70 20.73 11.77
N ASN A 172 2.26 21.71 10.99
CA ASN A 172 1.30 22.71 11.41
C ASN A 172 -0.09 22.34 10.87
N VAL A 173 -0.91 21.67 11.67
CA VAL A 173 -2.34 21.42 11.38
C VAL A 173 -3.20 22.23 12.34
N GLY A 174 -4.22 22.90 11.81
CA GLY A 174 -5.03 23.87 12.55
C GLY A 174 -6.48 23.95 12.08
N GLU A 175 -7.08 25.14 12.20
CA GLU A 175 -8.50 25.36 11.96
C GLU A 175 -8.94 25.00 10.53
N ARG A 176 -8.09 25.24 9.51
CA ARG A 176 -8.46 24.92 8.13
C ARG A 176 -8.52 23.42 7.89
N THR A 177 -7.55 22.69 8.43
CA THR A 177 -7.53 21.23 8.37
C THR A 177 -8.74 20.65 9.10
N GLN A 178 -9.05 21.17 10.30
CA GLN A 178 -10.24 20.76 11.05
C GLN A 178 -11.53 21.00 10.24
N GLN A 179 -11.71 22.19 9.69
CA GLN A 179 -12.89 22.53 8.89
C GLN A 179 -13.05 21.60 7.67
N SER A 180 -11.95 21.31 6.98
CA SER A 180 -11.95 20.43 5.81
C SER A 180 -12.30 18.99 6.20
N CYS A 181 -11.81 18.51 7.35
CA CYS A 181 -12.20 17.21 7.92
C CYS A 181 -13.70 17.17 8.23
N GLU A 182 -14.24 18.19 8.90
CA GLU A 182 -15.67 18.26 9.22
C GLU A 182 -16.55 18.26 7.96
N ASP A 183 -16.13 18.98 6.91
CA ASP A 183 -16.87 19.05 5.66
C ASP A 183 -16.76 17.76 4.83
N ALA A 184 -15.62 17.05 4.89
CA ALA A 184 -15.47 15.71 4.34
C ALA A 184 -16.43 14.71 5.04
N LEU A 185 -16.46 14.73 6.37
CA LEU A 185 -17.36 13.87 7.16
C LEU A 185 -18.83 14.12 6.85
N LYS A 186 -19.25 15.39 6.70
CA LYS A 186 -20.62 15.76 6.28
C LYS A 186 -21.01 15.22 4.90
N LYS A 187 -20.03 14.97 4.03
CA LYS A 187 -20.21 14.38 2.69
C LYS A 187 -20.14 12.85 2.70
N GLY A 188 -19.97 12.22 3.87
CA GLY A 188 -19.89 10.77 4.02
C GLY A 188 -18.50 10.19 3.75
N VAL A 189 -17.46 11.02 3.69
CA VAL A 189 -16.08 10.56 3.52
C VAL A 189 -15.47 10.30 4.89
N PHE A 190 -14.95 9.09 5.12
CA PHE A 190 -14.31 8.75 6.39
C PHE A 190 -12.90 9.29 6.46
N ILE A 191 -12.50 9.86 7.61
CA ILE A 191 -11.13 10.30 7.86
C ILE A 191 -10.46 9.31 8.82
N VAL A 192 -9.28 8.83 8.45
CA VAL A 192 -8.40 8.01 9.28
C VAL A 192 -7.10 8.78 9.49
N ALA A 193 -6.71 8.99 10.74
CA ALA A 193 -5.49 9.68 11.11
C ALA A 193 -4.80 8.90 12.25
N PRO A 194 -3.46 8.92 12.32
CA PRO A 194 -2.74 8.35 13.46
C PRO A 194 -3.02 9.18 14.72
N ALA A 195 -2.96 8.56 15.90
CA ALA A 195 -3.12 9.28 17.16
C ALA A 195 -1.98 10.28 17.38
N GLY A 196 -0.75 9.85 17.11
CA GLY A 196 0.49 10.56 17.45
C GLY A 196 1.53 9.57 17.97
N ASP A 197 2.80 9.95 17.95
CA ASP A 197 3.93 9.10 18.38
C ASP A 197 4.74 9.69 19.55
N ASP A 198 4.29 10.79 20.14
CA ASP A 198 5.01 11.50 21.19
C ASP A 198 4.77 10.93 22.61
N GLY A 199 3.82 10.00 22.74
CA GLY A 199 3.44 9.35 23.99
C GLY A 199 2.77 10.28 25.01
N LYS A 200 2.29 11.45 24.58
CA LYS A 200 1.60 12.43 25.42
C LYS A 200 0.10 12.45 25.11
N ALA A 201 -0.62 13.34 25.79
CA ALA A 201 -2.01 13.61 25.50
C ALA A 201 -2.11 14.67 24.40
N ASP A 202 -2.81 14.33 23.33
CA ASP A 202 -3.09 15.17 22.16
C ASP A 202 -4.38 16.00 22.30
#